data_AF-A0A8T5HXB7-F1
#
_entry.id   AF-A0A8T5HXB7-F1
#
_cell.length_a   1.000
_cell.length_b   1.000
_cell.length_c   1.000
_cell.angle_alpha   90.00
_cell.angle_beta   90.00
_cell.angle_gamma   90.00
#
_symmetry.space_group_name_H-M   'P 1'
#
loop_
_entity.id
_entity.type
_entity.pdbx_description
1 polymer ?
#
loop_
_entity_poly.entity_id
_entity_poly.type
_entity_poly.pdbx_seq_one_letter_code
_entity_poly.pdbx_strand_id
1 'polypeptide(L)'
;MKTKSYFVQPTLGQIKRCTNVREASSDLVNQILNLQSDDALIIKRRLIPEEHENSRKFMKHAAEVKTKRFRSLEEAVKTRRTPVQLREEAFDNLRSPIKGGYSFKPFVGNDKRTRRISLVECLEGTKLYCYVNPENLDSITPSITVKPYDDAVRVEREGAEVIVKVPSRMKKASRYEFKVSSVTVADTKNKWGTAYNISTDHDCQSKRFNIRYACDWDKESSKVFNFCAHEVAAYLAIVDHYWTEKKNVIPLQMSQFAIPSKETVDYYNKLCKNCLIQEDGEKARTLNHAEKEILLWGLVKKFGHDNTFFAKDKVRDYKF
;
A
#
# COMPACT_ATOMS: atom_id res chain seq x y z
N MET A 1 22.26 -1.90 11.60
CA MET A 1 21.60 -0.62 11.97
C MET A 1 20.35 -0.92 12.80
N LYS A 2 19.93 -0.04 13.72
CA LYS A 2 18.71 -0.23 14.54
C LYS A 2 17.52 0.49 13.91
N THR A 3 16.32 -0.06 14.01
CA THR A 3 15.06 0.59 13.59
C THR A 3 14.76 1.80 14.48
N LYS A 4 14.15 2.86 13.93
CA LYS A 4 13.66 4.01 14.72
C LYS A 4 12.46 3.58 15.57
N SER A 5 12.33 4.13 16.78
CA SER A 5 11.29 3.74 17.77
C SER A 5 9.88 3.73 17.19
N TYR A 6 9.53 4.74 16.39
CA TYR A 6 8.23 4.85 15.72
C TYR A 6 7.85 3.64 14.83
N PHE A 7 8.85 2.94 14.27
CA PHE A 7 8.65 1.77 13.40
C PHE A 7 8.93 0.44 14.09
N VAL A 8 9.30 0.42 15.37
CA VAL A 8 9.54 -0.82 16.10
C VAL A 8 8.19 -1.52 16.35
N GLN A 9 8.08 -2.77 15.92
CA GLN A 9 6.94 -3.62 16.24
C GLN A 9 7.20 -4.36 17.56
N PRO A 10 6.16 -4.62 18.38
CA PRO A 10 6.29 -5.43 19.58
C PRO A 10 6.83 -6.84 19.27
N THR A 11 7.65 -7.35 20.18
CA THR A 11 8.14 -8.73 20.14
C THR A 11 7.08 -9.72 20.61
N LEU A 12 7.20 -10.99 20.23
CA LEU A 12 6.36 -12.08 20.72
C LEU A 12 6.16 -12.05 22.24
N GLY A 13 7.25 -11.84 23.00
CA GLY A 13 7.22 -11.80 24.46
C GLY A 13 6.58 -10.53 25.03
N GLN A 14 6.49 -9.44 24.26
CA GLN A 14 5.70 -8.26 24.66
C GLN A 14 4.22 -8.51 24.43
N ILE A 15 3.83 -9.11 23.29
CA ILE A 15 2.43 -9.42 22.99
C ILE A 15 1.87 -10.46 23.97
N LYS A 16 2.68 -11.47 24.35
CA LYS A 16 2.26 -12.47 25.35
C LYS A 16 2.11 -11.94 26.78
N ARG A 17 2.59 -10.73 27.07
CA ARG A 17 2.45 -10.07 28.38
C ARG A 17 1.15 -9.29 28.53
N CYS A 18 0.33 -9.22 27.49
CA CYS A 18 -1.03 -8.72 27.56
C CYS A 18 -1.85 -9.50 28.61
N THR A 19 -2.73 -8.81 29.32
CA THR A 19 -3.50 -9.37 30.45
C THR A 19 -4.46 -10.46 29.99
N ASN A 20 -5.11 -10.27 28.85
CA ASN A 20 -6.07 -11.22 28.31
C ASN A 20 -5.56 -11.80 26.99
N VAL A 21 -5.29 -13.11 26.97
CA VAL A 21 -4.90 -13.81 25.73
C VAL A 21 -6.07 -14.68 25.28
N ARG A 22 -6.65 -14.35 24.12
CA ARG A 22 -7.75 -15.11 23.51
C ARG A 22 -7.23 -15.93 22.34
N GLU A 23 -7.91 -17.02 22.03
CA GLU A 23 -7.61 -17.86 20.86
C GLU A 23 -8.81 -17.86 19.91
N ALA A 24 -8.58 -17.76 18.60
CA ALA A 24 -9.65 -17.81 17.60
C ALA A 24 -9.21 -18.45 16.29
N SER A 25 -10.13 -19.17 15.65
CA SER A 25 -9.96 -19.78 14.31
C SER A 25 -10.99 -19.27 13.29
N SER A 26 -12.03 -18.56 13.73
CA SER A 26 -13.10 -18.02 12.89
C SER A 26 -13.41 -16.56 13.25
N ASP A 27 -14.15 -15.88 12.38
CA ASP A 27 -14.55 -14.47 12.51
C ASP A 27 -13.41 -13.51 12.92
N LEU A 28 -12.21 -13.77 12.38
CA LEU A 28 -10.98 -13.09 12.80
C LEU A 28 -11.08 -11.56 12.69
N VAL A 29 -11.78 -11.04 11.68
CA VAL A 29 -11.95 -9.59 11.49
C VAL A 29 -12.63 -8.95 12.70
N ASN A 30 -13.76 -9.50 13.16
CA ASN A 30 -14.44 -8.98 14.35
C ASN A 30 -13.62 -9.19 15.61
N GLN A 31 -13.00 -10.37 15.77
CA GLN A 31 -12.17 -10.67 16.92
C GLN A 31 -11.05 -9.64 17.07
N ILE A 32 -10.38 -9.29 15.97
CA ILE A 32 -9.32 -8.28 15.94
C ILE A 32 -9.87 -6.88 16.18
N LEU A 33 -11.01 -6.50 15.57
CA LEU A 33 -11.63 -5.19 15.79
C LEU A 33 -12.00 -4.98 17.26
N ASN A 34 -12.43 -6.02 17.95
CA ASN A 34 -12.88 -5.97 19.34
C ASN A 34 -11.74 -6.07 20.37
N LEU A 35 -10.49 -6.24 19.95
CA LEU A 35 -9.34 -6.24 20.86
C LEU A 35 -9.19 -4.87 21.53
N GLN A 36 -9.07 -4.89 22.86
CA GLN A 36 -8.65 -3.75 23.67
C GLN A 36 -7.12 -3.64 23.70
N SER A 37 -6.58 -2.55 24.25
CA SER A 37 -5.13 -2.29 24.29
C SER A 37 -4.32 -3.40 24.95
N ASP A 38 -4.88 -4.03 25.99
CA ASP A 38 -4.23 -5.06 26.81
C ASP A 38 -4.69 -6.48 26.46
N ASP A 39 -5.42 -6.64 25.36
CA ASP A 39 -5.81 -7.96 24.83
C ASP A 39 -4.78 -8.44 23.80
N ALA A 40 -4.57 -9.75 23.73
CA ALA A 40 -3.86 -10.40 22.64
C ALA A 40 -4.73 -11.50 22.02
N LEU A 41 -4.57 -11.71 20.70
CA LEU A 41 -5.26 -12.76 19.95
C LEU A 41 -4.26 -13.74 19.36
N ILE A 42 -4.39 -15.02 19.67
CA ILE A 42 -3.69 -16.12 19.02
C ILE A 42 -4.60 -16.73 17.96
N ILE A 43 -4.23 -16.56 16.70
CA ILE A 43 -4.94 -17.13 15.56
C ILE A 43 -4.54 -18.61 15.43
N LYS A 44 -5.49 -19.51 15.70
CA LYS A 44 -5.35 -20.97 15.63
C LYS A 44 -5.84 -21.52 14.29
N ARG A 45 -5.31 -20.96 13.21
CA ARG A 45 -5.57 -21.46 11.87
C ARG A 45 -4.47 -21.04 10.92
N ARG A 46 -4.21 -21.88 9.93
CA ARG A 46 -3.39 -21.52 8.79
C ARG A 46 -4.13 -20.50 7.93
N LEU A 47 -3.51 -19.34 7.69
CA LEU A 47 -4.08 -18.29 6.83
C LEU A 47 -3.63 -18.41 5.38
N ILE A 48 -2.42 -18.91 5.16
CA ILE A 48 -1.87 -19.12 3.82
C ILE A 48 -2.46 -20.43 3.26
N PRO A 49 -3.19 -20.39 2.14
CA PRO A 49 -3.77 -21.59 1.54
C PRO A 49 -2.73 -22.67 1.21
N GLU A 50 -3.13 -23.93 1.24
CA GLU A 50 -2.23 -25.08 1.04
C GLU A 50 -1.63 -25.13 -0.37
N GLU A 51 -2.34 -24.61 -1.38
CA GLU A 51 -1.82 -24.47 -2.74
C GLU A 51 -0.58 -23.56 -2.84
N HIS A 52 -0.30 -22.80 -1.78
CA HIS A 52 0.91 -22.01 -1.62
C HIS A 52 1.79 -22.58 -0.52
N GLU A 53 2.96 -23.09 -0.89
CA GLU A 53 3.93 -23.68 0.04
C GLU A 53 4.28 -22.76 1.22
N ASN A 54 4.40 -21.45 0.98
CA ASN A 54 4.78 -20.48 2.01
C ASN A 54 4.32 -19.05 1.65
N SER A 55 4.45 -18.14 2.60
CA SER A 55 4.09 -16.72 2.48
C SER A 55 4.77 -16.01 1.31
N ARG A 56 6.00 -16.40 0.93
CA ARG A 56 6.69 -15.79 -0.22
C ARG A 56 6.06 -16.25 -1.53
N LYS A 57 5.77 -17.55 -1.68
CA LYS A 57 5.04 -18.08 -2.85
C LYS A 57 3.63 -17.49 -2.94
N PHE A 58 2.93 -17.34 -1.82
CA PHE A 58 1.65 -16.64 -1.77
C PHE A 58 1.79 -15.21 -2.30
N MET A 59 2.68 -14.39 -1.74
CA MET A 59 2.86 -13.02 -2.21
C MET A 59 3.29 -12.94 -3.67
N LYS A 60 3.94 -13.96 -4.23
CA LYS A 60 4.33 -13.98 -5.64
C LYS A 60 3.17 -14.41 -6.57
N HIS A 61 2.39 -15.41 -6.19
CA HIS A 61 1.49 -16.14 -7.10
C HIS A 61 0.00 -16.05 -6.75
N ALA A 62 -0.36 -15.61 -5.55
CA ALA A 62 -1.76 -15.49 -5.16
C ALA A 62 -2.53 -14.55 -6.09
N ALA A 63 -3.83 -14.82 -6.21
CA ALA A 63 -4.73 -13.98 -6.99
C ALA A 63 -4.72 -12.53 -6.47
N GLU A 64 -4.77 -11.59 -7.40
CA GLU A 64 -4.86 -10.16 -7.13
C GLU A 64 -6.27 -9.64 -7.45
N VAL A 65 -6.67 -8.56 -6.78
CA VAL A 65 -7.87 -7.81 -7.13
C VAL A 65 -7.54 -6.91 -8.33
N LYS A 66 -8.14 -7.19 -9.48
CA LYS A 66 -7.86 -6.45 -10.72
C LYS A 66 -8.87 -5.32 -10.87
N THR A 67 -8.40 -4.09 -10.93
CA THR A 67 -9.26 -2.97 -11.35
C THR A 67 -9.60 -3.10 -12.84
N LYS A 68 -10.62 -2.36 -13.30
CA LYS A 68 -10.95 -2.30 -14.73
C LYS A 68 -9.70 -1.94 -15.54
N ARG A 69 -9.48 -2.71 -16.61
CA ARG A 69 -8.38 -2.51 -17.57
C ARG A 69 -8.96 -1.93 -18.84
N PHE A 70 -8.43 -0.80 -19.27
CA PHE A 70 -8.79 -0.17 -20.53
C PHE A 70 -7.89 -0.69 -21.66
N ARG A 71 -8.41 -0.67 -22.88
CA ARG A 71 -7.67 -1.01 -24.10
C ARG A 71 -7.10 0.23 -24.77
N SER A 72 -7.73 1.39 -24.59
CA SER A 72 -7.32 2.65 -25.20
C SER A 72 -7.67 3.87 -24.35
N LEU A 73 -7.12 5.02 -24.72
CA LEU A 73 -7.42 6.29 -24.07
C LEU A 73 -8.88 6.71 -24.29
N GLU A 74 -9.42 6.46 -25.48
CA GLU A 74 -10.80 6.77 -25.84
C GLU A 74 -11.79 6.01 -24.94
N GLU A 75 -11.51 4.74 -24.65
CA GLU A 75 -12.33 3.93 -23.74
C GLU A 75 -12.32 4.50 -22.31
N ALA A 76 -11.15 4.88 -21.81
CA ALA A 76 -10.99 5.46 -20.48
C ALA A 76 -11.69 6.84 -20.38
N VAL A 77 -11.52 7.69 -21.39
CA VAL A 77 -12.18 9.01 -21.50
C VAL A 77 -13.70 8.87 -21.60
N LYS A 78 -14.21 7.86 -22.30
CA LYS A 78 -15.66 7.59 -22.39
C LYS A 78 -16.23 7.10 -21.07
N THR A 79 -15.48 6.28 -20.34
CA THR A 79 -15.90 5.71 -19.06
C THR A 79 -15.93 6.78 -17.95
N ARG A 80 -15.00 7.75 -17.96
CA ARG A 80 -14.90 8.85 -16.96
C ARG A 80 -14.86 8.39 -15.50
N ARG A 81 -14.37 7.18 -15.23
CA ARG A 81 -14.23 6.64 -13.87
C ARG A 81 -12.81 6.87 -13.37
N THR A 82 -12.68 7.51 -12.21
CA THR A 82 -11.37 7.76 -11.59
C THR A 82 -10.76 6.45 -11.05
N PRO A 83 -9.43 6.39 -10.86
CA PRO A 83 -8.80 5.25 -10.19
C PRO A 83 -9.43 4.88 -8.85
N VAL A 84 -9.91 5.87 -8.08
CA VAL A 84 -10.62 5.65 -6.81
C VAL A 84 -11.92 4.87 -7.05
N GLN A 85 -12.77 5.33 -7.97
CA GLN A 85 -14.04 4.67 -8.32
C GLN A 85 -13.85 3.26 -8.88
N LEU A 86 -12.76 3.03 -9.62
CA LEU A 86 -12.43 1.71 -10.16
C LEU A 86 -11.90 0.75 -9.09
N ARG A 87 -11.26 1.28 -8.03
CA ARG A 87 -10.91 0.48 -6.85
C ARG A 87 -12.14 0.15 -6.03
N GLU A 88 -13.01 1.13 -5.79
CA GLU A 88 -14.29 0.95 -5.11
C GLU A 88 -15.08 -0.23 -5.71
N GLU A 89 -15.36 -0.17 -7.02
CA GLU A 89 -16.03 -1.26 -7.74
C GLU A 89 -15.34 -2.62 -7.55
N ALA A 90 -14.01 -2.66 -7.61
CA ALA A 90 -13.25 -3.90 -7.53
C ALA A 90 -13.20 -4.48 -6.10
N PHE A 91 -13.16 -3.60 -5.09
CA PHE A 91 -13.05 -3.96 -3.67
C PHE A 91 -14.41 -4.40 -3.12
N ASP A 92 -15.49 -3.74 -3.54
CA ASP A 92 -16.85 -4.07 -3.09
C ASP A 92 -17.37 -5.37 -3.72
N ASN A 93 -16.86 -5.74 -4.90
CA ASN A 93 -17.19 -7.02 -5.56
C ASN A 93 -16.27 -8.19 -5.13
N LEU A 94 -15.58 -8.08 -4.00
CA LEU A 94 -14.61 -9.06 -3.55
C LEU A 94 -15.24 -10.37 -3.05
N ARG A 95 -15.07 -11.45 -3.82
CA ARG A 95 -15.61 -12.78 -3.47
C ARG A 95 -14.85 -13.49 -2.35
N SER A 96 -13.53 -13.31 -2.27
CA SER A 96 -12.66 -14.01 -1.31
C SER A 96 -11.61 -13.07 -0.74
N PRO A 97 -11.35 -13.12 0.58
CA PRO A 97 -10.32 -12.30 1.23
C PRO A 97 -8.89 -12.82 0.97
N ILE A 98 -8.75 -14.00 0.36
CA ILE A 98 -7.45 -14.59 0.03
C ILE A 98 -6.94 -13.90 -1.23
N LYS A 99 -6.25 -12.76 -1.04
CA LYS A 99 -5.67 -11.94 -2.11
C LYS A 99 -4.26 -11.49 -1.72
N GLY A 100 -3.40 -11.38 -2.72
CA GLY A 100 -2.03 -10.90 -2.56
C GLY A 100 -1.84 -9.39 -2.80
N GLY A 101 -2.93 -8.63 -2.93
CA GLY A 101 -2.92 -7.22 -3.32
C GLY A 101 -3.87 -6.93 -4.47
N TYR A 102 -3.80 -5.70 -4.99
CA TYR A 102 -4.53 -5.25 -6.16
C TYR A 102 -3.58 -4.82 -7.28
N SER A 103 -4.11 -4.79 -8.51
CA SER A 103 -3.31 -4.43 -9.67
C SER A 103 -4.09 -3.62 -10.69
N PHE A 104 -3.31 -2.82 -11.42
CA PHE A 104 -3.74 -2.11 -12.62
C PHE A 104 -2.68 -2.29 -13.72
N LYS A 105 -3.05 -2.01 -14.96
CA LYS A 105 -2.14 -2.19 -16.11
C LYS A 105 -2.10 -0.92 -16.96
N PRO A 106 -0.90 -0.38 -17.25
CA PRO A 106 -0.71 0.62 -18.29
C PRO A 106 -1.32 0.18 -19.62
N PHE A 107 -2.07 1.06 -20.26
CA PHE A 107 -2.63 0.83 -21.60
C PHE A 107 -2.14 1.87 -22.62
N VAL A 108 -1.58 2.99 -22.17
CA VAL A 108 -0.84 3.98 -22.97
C VAL A 108 0.68 3.80 -22.79
N GLY A 109 1.51 4.32 -23.69
CA GLY A 109 2.99 4.22 -23.63
C GLY A 109 3.56 2.82 -23.92
N ASN A 110 4.88 2.67 -23.76
CA ASN A 110 5.62 1.44 -24.11
C ASN A 110 5.66 0.41 -22.96
N ASP A 111 5.73 0.87 -21.71
CA ASP A 111 5.74 -0.03 -20.55
C ASP A 111 4.34 -0.60 -20.31
N LYS A 112 4.18 -1.90 -20.57
CA LYS A 112 2.92 -2.65 -20.34
C LYS A 112 2.98 -3.58 -19.12
N ARG A 113 3.96 -3.43 -18.24
CA ARG A 113 4.11 -4.29 -17.05
C ARG A 113 2.97 -4.05 -16.07
N THR A 114 2.43 -5.12 -15.50
CA THR A 114 1.37 -5.02 -14.48
C THR A 114 1.91 -4.29 -13.25
N ARG A 115 1.17 -3.30 -12.77
CA ARG A 115 1.45 -2.57 -11.53
C ARG A 115 0.71 -3.23 -10.39
N ARG A 116 1.43 -3.69 -9.36
CA ARG A 116 0.86 -4.36 -8.20
C ARG A 116 1.18 -3.61 -6.92
N ILE A 117 0.20 -3.54 -6.04
CA ILE A 117 0.26 -2.87 -4.75
C ILE A 117 -0.41 -3.78 -3.71
N SER A 118 0.21 -3.97 -2.55
CA SER A 118 -0.42 -4.65 -1.41
C SER A 118 -1.06 -3.62 -0.48
N LEU A 119 -2.11 -4.02 0.22
CA LEU A 119 -2.75 -3.15 1.22
C LEU A 119 -1.81 -2.88 2.41
N VAL A 120 -0.96 -3.84 2.75
CA VAL A 120 0.09 -3.64 3.77
C VAL A 120 1.06 -2.54 3.37
N GLU A 121 1.51 -2.46 2.12
CA GLU A 121 2.43 -1.40 1.67
C GLU A 121 1.72 -0.03 1.63
N CYS A 122 0.40 0.01 1.36
CA CYS A 122 -0.41 1.22 1.52
C CYS A 122 -0.39 1.75 2.96
N LEU A 123 -0.59 0.86 3.94
CA LEU A 123 -0.59 1.20 5.37
C LEU A 123 0.80 1.58 5.88
N GLU A 124 1.82 0.82 5.52
CA GLU A 124 3.21 1.10 5.90
C GLU A 124 3.75 2.38 5.24
N GLY A 125 3.31 2.68 4.01
CA GLY A 125 3.60 3.96 3.35
C GLY A 125 2.88 5.13 4.02
N THR A 126 1.62 4.94 4.40
CA THR A 126 0.87 5.92 5.20
C THR A 126 1.54 6.17 6.55
N LYS A 127 2.00 5.11 7.23
CA LYS A 127 2.76 5.22 8.48
C LYS A 127 4.03 6.05 8.32
N LEU A 128 4.76 5.82 7.22
CA LEU A 128 5.99 6.57 6.91
C LEU A 128 5.71 8.04 6.56
N TYR A 129 4.59 8.32 5.92
CA TYR A 129 4.10 9.68 5.68
C TYR A 129 3.70 10.38 6.99
N CYS A 130 3.00 9.72 7.90
CA CYS A 130 2.61 10.30 9.20
C CYS A 130 3.82 10.53 10.13
N TYR A 131 4.86 9.69 10.01
CA TYR A 131 6.10 9.83 10.78
C TYR A 131 6.80 11.17 10.54
N VAL A 132 6.66 11.77 9.36
CA VAL A 132 7.30 13.06 9.03
C VAL A 132 6.44 14.28 9.36
N ASN A 133 5.29 14.09 10.03
CA ASN A 133 4.41 15.19 10.45
C ASN A 133 5.13 16.07 11.51
N PRO A 134 5.17 17.41 11.32
CA PRO A 134 5.74 18.36 12.28
C PRO A 134 5.25 18.24 13.72
N GLU A 135 3.98 17.89 13.94
CA GLU A 135 3.40 17.76 15.29
C GLU A 135 3.95 16.56 16.08
N ASN A 136 4.62 15.61 15.41
CA ASN A 136 5.16 14.39 16.02
C ASN A 136 6.65 14.49 16.38
N LEU A 137 7.32 15.65 16.19
CA LEU A 137 8.79 15.74 16.22
C LEU A 137 9.37 17.04 16.81
N ASP A 138 10.19 16.91 17.84
CA ASP A 138 11.10 17.94 18.34
C ASP A 138 12.21 18.24 17.31
N SER A 139 12.18 19.43 16.70
CA SER A 139 13.27 20.27 16.13
C SER A 139 14.35 19.70 15.16
N ILE A 140 14.47 18.38 14.96
CA ILE A 140 15.43 17.75 14.00
C ILE A 140 14.62 16.93 12.99
N THR A 141 13.90 17.62 12.12
CA THR A 141 12.75 17.07 11.38
C THR A 141 13.17 16.18 10.20
N PRO A 142 12.90 14.85 10.22
CA PRO A 142 12.79 14.09 8.99
C PRO A 142 11.58 14.60 8.20
N SER A 143 11.82 15.25 7.07
CA SER A 143 10.80 15.67 6.10
C SER A 143 10.81 14.76 4.87
N ILE A 144 9.67 14.64 4.19
CA ILE A 144 9.67 14.19 2.79
C ILE A 144 9.83 15.44 1.92
N THR A 145 10.88 15.47 1.10
CA THR A 145 11.07 16.58 0.15
C THR A 145 10.40 16.22 -1.17
N VAL A 146 9.63 17.14 -1.74
CA VAL A 146 8.98 17.01 -3.04
C VAL A 146 9.51 18.11 -3.95
N LYS A 147 10.12 17.75 -5.07
CA LYS A 147 10.60 18.68 -6.08
C LYS A 147 9.93 18.36 -7.42
N PRO A 148 8.82 19.04 -7.75
CA PRO A 148 8.13 18.81 -9.01
C PRO A 148 8.90 19.44 -10.18
N TYR A 149 8.85 18.76 -11.32
CA TYR A 149 9.25 19.27 -12.64
C TYR A 149 8.01 19.22 -13.52
N ASP A 150 7.13 20.19 -13.33
CA ASP A 150 5.78 20.25 -13.90
C ASP A 150 5.53 21.49 -14.78
N ASP A 151 6.58 22.23 -15.09
CA ASP A 151 6.60 23.42 -15.95
C ASP A 151 6.73 23.08 -17.45
N ALA A 152 7.10 21.85 -17.80
CA ALA A 152 7.26 21.44 -19.17
C ALA A 152 5.91 21.26 -19.91
N VAL A 153 5.82 21.72 -21.16
CA VAL A 153 4.63 21.59 -22.02
C VAL A 153 4.16 20.12 -22.16
N ARG A 154 5.09 19.16 -22.10
CA ARG A 154 4.78 17.72 -22.21
C ARG A 154 4.02 17.16 -20.99
N VAL A 155 3.97 17.88 -19.87
CA VAL A 155 3.31 17.44 -18.63
C VAL A 155 1.82 17.17 -18.85
N GLU A 156 1.16 17.95 -19.71
CA GLU A 156 -0.24 17.73 -20.07
C GLU A 156 -0.51 16.40 -20.78
N ARG A 157 0.52 15.83 -21.42
CA ARG A 157 0.44 14.57 -22.19
C ARG A 157 1.00 13.39 -21.42
N GLU A 158 2.10 13.59 -20.69
CA GLU A 158 2.91 12.50 -20.12
C GLU A 158 2.86 12.47 -18.59
N GLY A 159 2.32 13.51 -17.95
CA GLY A 159 2.43 13.73 -16.51
C GLY A 159 3.75 14.39 -16.12
N ALA A 160 3.80 14.86 -14.89
CA ALA A 160 4.98 15.47 -14.31
C ALA A 160 5.99 14.40 -13.86
N GLU A 161 7.26 14.77 -13.91
CA GLU A 161 8.31 14.07 -13.17
C GLU A 161 8.50 14.76 -11.82
N VAL A 162 8.63 13.97 -10.75
CA VAL A 162 8.78 14.52 -9.40
C VAL A 162 9.91 13.80 -8.70
N ILE A 163 10.93 14.55 -8.27
CA ILE A 163 12.01 14.00 -7.44
C ILE A 163 11.54 14.06 -5.99
N VAL A 164 11.64 12.94 -5.29
CA VAL A 164 11.22 12.81 -3.89
C VAL A 164 12.36 12.29 -3.02
N LYS A 165 12.43 12.77 -1.77
CA LYS A 165 13.34 12.27 -0.74
C LYS A 165 12.56 11.73 0.44
N VAL A 166 12.52 10.42 0.60
CA VAL A 166 11.75 9.74 1.66
C VAL A 166 12.69 9.20 2.73
N PRO A 167 12.43 9.41 4.04
CA PRO A 167 13.30 8.90 5.09
C PRO A 167 13.27 7.38 5.19
N SER A 168 14.39 6.79 5.61
CA SER A 168 14.46 5.39 5.98
C SER A 168 13.84 5.12 7.37
N ARG A 169 13.33 3.90 7.56
CA ARG A 169 12.89 3.38 8.88
C ARG A 169 14.06 3.09 9.82
N MET A 170 15.28 3.02 9.30
CA MET A 170 16.49 2.72 10.06
C MET A 170 17.15 3.99 10.61
N LYS A 171 17.66 3.93 11.85
CA LYS A 171 18.45 5.02 12.45
C LYS A 171 19.76 5.21 11.66
N LYS A 172 20.12 6.47 11.39
CA LYS A 172 21.34 6.88 10.65
C LYS A 172 21.40 6.44 9.18
N ALA A 173 20.33 5.88 8.63
CA ALA A 173 20.27 5.58 7.19
C ALA A 173 19.98 6.85 6.40
N SER A 174 20.58 6.96 5.21
CA SER A 174 20.27 8.01 4.27
C SER A 174 18.80 7.96 3.85
N ARG A 175 18.29 9.11 3.41
CA ARG A 175 16.98 9.18 2.77
C ARG A 175 17.07 8.51 1.40
N TYR A 176 15.99 7.85 0.99
CA TYR A 176 15.85 7.34 -0.38
C TYR A 176 15.46 8.52 -1.27
N GLU A 177 16.33 8.84 -2.23
CA GLU A 177 16.05 9.78 -3.30
C GLU A 177 15.71 8.99 -4.56
N PHE A 178 14.58 9.29 -5.17
CA PHE A 178 14.11 8.63 -6.38
C PHE A 178 13.14 9.53 -7.14
N LYS A 179 12.94 9.21 -8.42
CA LYS A 179 12.03 9.90 -9.32
C LYS A 179 10.71 9.14 -9.41
N VAL A 180 9.60 9.88 -9.32
CA VAL A 180 8.26 9.41 -9.68
C VAL A 180 7.91 10.00 -11.04
N SER A 181 7.69 9.14 -12.03
CA SER A 181 7.33 9.52 -13.39
C SER A 181 5.83 9.32 -13.64
N SER A 182 5.28 10.11 -14.56
CA SER A 182 3.85 10.11 -14.93
C SER A 182 2.92 10.51 -13.78
N VAL A 183 3.30 11.49 -12.96
CA VAL A 183 2.41 12.05 -11.94
C VAL A 183 1.36 12.91 -12.64
N THR A 184 0.09 12.54 -12.50
CA THR A 184 -1.00 13.27 -13.15
C THR A 184 -1.31 14.57 -12.40
N VAL A 185 -0.95 15.71 -12.99
CA VAL A 185 -1.13 17.04 -12.38
C VAL A 185 -2.03 17.96 -13.20
N ALA A 186 -2.18 17.72 -14.51
CA ALA A 186 -3.01 18.54 -15.39
C ALA A 186 -4.41 17.92 -15.58
N ASP A 187 -5.45 18.75 -15.57
CA ASP A 187 -6.82 18.31 -15.85
C ASP A 187 -7.12 18.25 -17.35
N THR A 188 -6.51 17.28 -18.04
CA THR A 188 -6.69 17.08 -19.49
C THR A 188 -7.28 15.71 -19.80
N LYS A 189 -7.68 15.48 -21.06
CA LYS A 189 -8.10 14.14 -21.53
C LYS A 189 -7.01 13.07 -21.31
N ASN A 190 -5.73 13.44 -21.29
CA ASN A 190 -4.65 12.48 -21.10
C ASN A 190 -4.53 12.00 -19.65
N LYS A 191 -5.12 12.71 -18.68
CA LYS A 191 -5.07 12.35 -17.25
C LYS A 191 -5.48 10.90 -16.98
N TRP A 192 -6.46 10.40 -17.73
CA TRP A 192 -6.98 9.04 -17.66
C TRP A 192 -5.97 7.97 -18.10
N GLY A 193 -5.06 8.31 -19.01
CA GLY A 193 -3.96 7.43 -19.43
C GLY A 193 -2.73 7.59 -18.54
N THR A 194 -2.34 8.83 -18.26
CA THR A 194 -1.16 9.17 -17.43
C THR A 194 -1.20 8.50 -16.07
N ALA A 195 -2.38 8.49 -15.41
CA ALA A 195 -2.55 7.87 -14.10
C ALA A 195 -2.18 6.38 -14.07
N TYR A 196 -2.30 5.67 -15.20
CA TYR A 196 -1.96 4.25 -15.31
C TYR A 196 -0.48 4.00 -15.62
N ASN A 197 0.25 5.03 -16.06
CA ASN A 197 1.67 4.95 -16.43
C ASN A 197 2.62 5.31 -15.27
N ILE A 198 2.09 5.54 -14.07
CA ILE A 198 2.90 5.83 -12.89
C ILE A 198 3.98 4.75 -12.70
N SER A 199 5.20 5.22 -12.47
CA SER A 199 6.38 4.39 -12.23
C SER A 199 7.41 5.17 -11.43
N THR A 200 8.37 4.44 -10.85
CA THR A 200 9.50 5.05 -10.15
C THR A 200 10.79 4.32 -10.52
N ASP A 201 11.92 4.98 -10.30
CA ASP A 201 13.26 4.36 -10.31
C ASP A 201 13.69 3.87 -8.91
N HIS A 202 12.77 3.82 -7.94
CA HIS A 202 13.06 3.40 -6.58
C HIS A 202 13.40 1.91 -6.49
N ASP A 203 14.65 1.62 -6.15
CA ASP A 203 15.14 0.28 -5.85
C ASP A 203 15.45 0.15 -4.34
N CYS A 204 14.62 -0.61 -3.62
CA CYS A 204 14.91 -1.04 -2.27
C CYS A 204 15.32 -2.52 -2.26
N GLN A 205 16.13 -2.93 -1.29
CA GLN A 205 16.66 -4.31 -1.22
C GLN A 205 15.56 -5.38 -1.31
N SER A 206 14.37 -5.14 -0.76
CA SER A 206 13.26 -6.10 -0.84
C SER A 206 12.74 -6.32 -2.27
N LYS A 207 12.86 -5.32 -3.16
CA LYS A 207 12.49 -5.48 -4.58
C LYS A 207 13.47 -6.35 -5.35
N ARG A 208 14.77 -6.31 -5.00
CA ARG A 208 15.82 -7.10 -5.66
C ARG A 208 15.60 -8.61 -5.58
N PHE A 209 15.01 -9.08 -4.49
CA PHE A 209 14.75 -10.51 -4.27
C PHE A 209 13.45 -11.01 -4.89
N ASN A 210 12.67 -10.16 -5.58
CA ASN A 210 11.47 -10.58 -6.30
C ASN A 210 11.83 -11.15 -7.69
N ILE A 211 12.57 -12.25 -7.67
CA ILE A 211 13.06 -12.90 -8.88
C ILE A 211 11.90 -13.66 -9.53
N ARG A 212 11.59 -13.30 -10.78
CA ARG A 212 10.71 -14.08 -11.67
C ARG A 212 11.53 -14.48 -12.89
N TYR A 213 11.71 -15.78 -13.09
CA TYR A 213 12.25 -16.30 -14.34
C TYR A 213 11.19 -16.08 -15.42
N ALA A 214 11.60 -15.47 -16.52
CA ALA A 214 10.82 -15.43 -17.75
C ALA A 214 11.11 -16.74 -18.49
N CYS A 215 10.08 -17.43 -18.96
CA CYS A 215 10.27 -18.47 -19.97
C CYS A 215 10.60 -17.79 -21.32
N ASP A 216 11.23 -18.49 -22.26
CA ASP A 216 11.65 -17.90 -23.54
C ASP A 216 10.50 -17.25 -24.36
N TRP A 217 9.27 -17.69 -24.10
CA TRP A 217 8.04 -17.19 -24.71
C TRP A 217 7.39 -16.02 -23.96
N ASP A 218 7.91 -15.66 -22.77
CA ASP A 218 7.35 -14.60 -21.93
C ASP A 218 7.73 -13.22 -22.47
N LYS A 219 6.73 -12.52 -23.02
CA LYS A 219 6.85 -11.11 -23.41
C LYS A 219 7.23 -10.27 -22.19
N GLU A 220 8.06 -9.23 -22.34
CA GLU A 220 8.47 -8.32 -21.24
C GLU A 220 7.29 -7.76 -20.39
N SER A 221 6.11 -7.65 -21.00
CA SER A 221 4.83 -7.35 -20.33
C SER A 221 4.39 -8.33 -19.22
N SER A 222 5.03 -9.51 -19.11
CA SER A 222 4.81 -10.50 -18.05
C SER A 222 5.49 -10.11 -16.73
N LYS A 223 6.49 -9.21 -16.78
CA LYS A 223 7.13 -8.66 -15.59
C LYS A 223 6.11 -7.81 -14.81
N VAL A 224 6.22 -7.84 -13.49
CA VAL A 224 5.35 -7.10 -12.56
C VAL A 224 6.18 -6.02 -11.89
N PHE A 225 5.69 -4.78 -11.93
CA PHE A 225 6.23 -3.68 -11.13
C PHE A 225 5.49 -3.65 -9.80
N ASN A 226 6.20 -3.82 -8.69
CA ASN A 226 5.61 -3.79 -7.35
C ASN A 226 5.99 -2.47 -6.68
N PHE A 227 4.98 -1.76 -6.17
CA PHE A 227 5.22 -0.58 -5.34
C PHE A 227 5.47 -1.00 -3.89
N CYS A 228 6.38 -0.29 -3.22
CA CYS A 228 6.65 -0.42 -1.79
C CYS A 228 6.19 0.83 -1.03
N ALA A 229 6.22 0.75 0.30
CA ALA A 229 5.80 1.81 1.21
C ALA A 229 6.50 3.15 0.98
N HIS A 230 7.77 3.18 0.54
CA HIS A 230 8.44 4.46 0.26
C HIS A 230 7.79 5.17 -0.92
N GLU A 231 7.36 4.44 -1.95
CA GLU A 231 6.70 5.01 -3.12
C GLU A 231 5.28 5.47 -2.79
N VAL A 232 4.56 4.72 -1.95
CA VAL A 232 3.26 5.16 -1.44
C VAL A 232 3.41 6.43 -0.60
N ALA A 233 4.37 6.46 0.33
CA ALA A 233 4.63 7.63 1.16
C ALA A 233 5.03 8.86 0.33
N ALA A 234 5.88 8.66 -0.68
CA ALA A 234 6.22 9.70 -1.64
C ALA A 234 4.99 10.23 -2.36
N TYR A 235 4.13 9.34 -2.86
CA TYR A 235 2.93 9.78 -3.60
C TYR A 235 1.94 10.52 -2.71
N LEU A 236 1.78 10.12 -1.44
CA LEU A 236 0.98 10.88 -0.47
C LEU A 236 1.56 12.28 -0.23
N ALA A 237 2.88 12.41 -0.12
CA ALA A 237 3.54 13.71 0.00
C ALA A 237 3.41 14.57 -1.28
N ILE A 238 3.44 13.94 -2.46
CA ILE A 238 3.16 14.62 -3.74
C ILE A 238 1.73 15.15 -3.74
N VAL A 239 0.76 14.32 -3.37
CA VAL A 239 -0.64 14.72 -3.25
C VAL A 239 -0.79 15.92 -2.30
N ASP A 240 -0.18 15.85 -1.12
CA ASP A 240 -0.24 16.94 -0.13
C ASP A 240 0.40 18.24 -0.65
N HIS A 241 1.57 18.15 -1.30
CA HIS A 241 2.24 19.30 -1.93
C HIS A 241 1.35 19.97 -2.98
N TYR A 242 0.80 19.21 -3.92
CA TYR A 242 -0.08 19.78 -4.96
C TYR A 242 -1.40 20.30 -4.39
N TRP A 243 -1.97 19.63 -3.40
CA TRP A 243 -3.21 20.06 -2.76
C TRP A 243 -3.04 21.34 -1.95
N THR A 244 -1.98 21.41 -1.13
CA THR A 244 -1.79 22.50 -0.17
C THR A 244 -1.09 23.71 -0.79
N GLU A 245 0.01 23.51 -1.52
CA GLU A 245 0.82 24.58 -2.10
C GLU A 245 0.28 25.04 -3.45
N LYS A 246 -0.11 24.10 -4.33
CA LYS A 246 -0.58 24.42 -5.70
C LYS A 246 -2.10 24.45 -5.87
N LYS A 247 -2.88 24.18 -4.81
CA LYS A 247 -4.37 24.12 -4.82
C LYS A 247 -4.93 23.19 -5.91
N ASN A 248 -4.24 22.08 -6.17
CA ASN A 248 -4.54 21.15 -7.25
C ASN A 248 -4.93 19.77 -6.71
N VAL A 249 -6.17 19.36 -7.00
CA VAL A 249 -6.77 18.08 -6.59
C VAL A 249 -6.43 16.92 -7.52
N ILE A 250 -5.95 17.18 -8.73
CA ILE A 250 -5.83 16.16 -9.78
C ILE A 250 -4.96 14.96 -9.35
N PRO A 251 -3.80 15.12 -8.67
CA PRO A 251 -3.03 13.98 -8.19
C PRO A 251 -3.80 13.09 -7.20
N LEU A 252 -4.65 13.67 -6.34
CA LEU A 252 -5.48 12.92 -5.41
C LEU A 252 -6.55 12.11 -6.17
N GLN A 253 -7.29 12.76 -7.06
CA GLN A 253 -8.33 12.12 -7.88
C GLN A 253 -7.78 10.98 -8.74
N MET A 254 -6.56 11.15 -9.27
CA MET A 254 -5.91 10.22 -10.17
C MET A 254 -4.95 9.25 -9.45
N SER A 255 -4.95 9.26 -8.11
CA SER A 255 -4.12 8.37 -7.31
C SER A 255 -4.50 6.91 -7.54
N GLN A 256 -3.53 6.10 -7.95
CA GLN A 256 -3.69 4.64 -8.02
C GLN A 256 -3.55 3.96 -6.64
N PHE A 257 -3.04 4.68 -5.64
CA PHE A 257 -2.83 4.13 -4.31
C PHE A 257 -4.11 4.21 -3.48
N ALA A 258 -4.47 3.09 -2.88
CA ALA A 258 -5.52 3.00 -1.88
C ALA A 258 -5.07 3.72 -0.60
N ILE A 259 -5.85 4.68 -0.10
CA ILE A 259 -5.48 5.52 1.05
C ILE A 259 -6.32 5.05 2.25
N PRO A 260 -5.70 4.49 3.31
CA PRO A 260 -6.46 3.89 4.41
C PRO A 260 -7.29 4.92 5.18
N SER A 261 -8.45 4.49 5.67
CA SER A 261 -9.21 5.18 6.71
C SER A 261 -8.53 5.05 8.07
N LYS A 262 -8.94 5.88 9.02
CA LYS A 262 -8.42 5.82 10.40
C LYS A 262 -8.72 4.46 11.05
N GLU A 263 -9.91 3.92 10.84
CA GLU A 263 -10.34 2.62 11.37
C GLU A 263 -9.47 1.48 10.82
N THR A 264 -9.05 1.59 9.56
CA THR A 264 -8.14 0.61 8.93
C THR A 264 -6.72 0.71 9.51
N VAL A 265 -6.27 1.92 9.83
CA VAL A 265 -5.01 2.12 10.56
C VAL A 265 -5.08 1.49 11.96
N ASP A 266 -6.18 1.72 12.69
CA ASP A 266 -6.37 1.14 14.02
C ASP A 266 -6.42 -0.40 13.96
N TYR A 267 -7.14 -0.97 13.00
CA TYR A 267 -7.14 -2.41 12.75
C TYR A 267 -5.73 -2.94 12.43
N TYR A 268 -4.97 -2.25 11.58
CA TYR A 268 -3.60 -2.63 11.25
C TYR A 268 -2.65 -2.55 12.44
N ASN A 269 -2.84 -1.56 13.31
CA ASN A 269 -2.08 -1.44 14.56
C ASN A 269 -2.36 -2.65 15.46
N LYS A 270 -3.62 -3.07 15.61
CA LYS A 270 -3.99 -4.29 16.37
C LYS A 270 -3.36 -5.54 15.76
N LEU A 271 -3.38 -5.68 14.43
CA LEU A 271 -2.69 -6.77 13.73
C LEU A 271 -1.19 -6.84 14.06
N CYS A 272 -0.53 -5.70 14.19
CA CYS A 272 0.91 -5.66 14.46
C CYS A 272 1.26 -5.79 15.94
N LYS A 273 0.40 -5.28 16.84
CA LYS A 273 0.70 -5.12 18.26
C LYS A 273 0.06 -6.19 19.14
N ASN A 274 -1.05 -6.80 18.71
CA ASN A 274 -1.88 -7.65 19.55
C ASN A 274 -2.09 -9.07 18.97
N CYS A 275 -1.74 -9.31 17.71
CA CYS A 275 -2.02 -10.59 17.05
C CYS A 275 -0.78 -11.49 16.90
N LEU A 276 -0.97 -12.76 17.22
CA LEU A 276 -0.04 -13.86 16.97
C LEU A 276 -0.74 -14.92 16.13
N ILE A 277 0.04 -15.76 15.45
CA ILE A 277 -0.45 -16.96 14.78
C ILE A 277 0.25 -18.17 15.35
N GLN A 278 -0.51 -19.24 15.57
CA GLN A 278 -0.01 -20.53 16.01
C GLN A 278 -0.71 -21.62 15.21
N GLU A 279 0.04 -22.21 14.29
CA GLU A 279 -0.40 -23.37 13.51
C GLU A 279 -0.22 -24.65 14.34
N ASP A 280 -0.91 -25.73 13.97
CA ASP A 280 -0.95 -26.96 14.77
C ASP A 280 0.45 -27.53 14.99
N GLY A 281 0.82 -27.74 16.25
CA GLY A 281 2.15 -28.23 16.64
C GLY A 281 3.27 -27.17 16.56
N GLU A 282 3.00 -25.96 16.09
CA GLU A 282 3.99 -24.89 16.00
C GLU A 282 4.00 -23.95 17.21
N LYS A 283 5.11 -23.23 17.38
CA LYS A 283 5.22 -22.15 18.37
C LYS A 283 4.56 -20.89 17.82
N ALA A 284 3.82 -20.19 18.69
CA ALA A 284 3.23 -18.90 18.33
C ALA A 284 4.29 -17.91 17.83
N ARG A 285 3.98 -17.21 16.73
CA ARG A 285 4.83 -16.18 16.11
C ARG A 285 4.02 -14.96 15.73
N THR A 286 4.69 -13.83 15.48
CA THR A 286 4.05 -12.64 14.90
C THR A 286 3.59 -12.90 13.48
N LEU A 287 2.55 -12.19 13.06
CA LEU A 287 2.04 -12.26 11.69
C LEU A 287 3.09 -11.75 10.68
N ASN A 288 3.25 -12.49 9.60
CA ASN A 288 4.05 -12.06 8.45
C ASN A 288 3.26 -11.15 7.50
N HIS A 289 3.92 -10.63 6.48
CA HIS A 289 3.31 -9.70 5.51
C HIS A 289 2.10 -10.31 4.77
N ALA A 290 2.17 -11.58 4.38
CA ALA A 290 1.11 -12.24 3.64
C ALA A 290 -0.14 -12.48 4.49
N GLU A 291 0.04 -12.85 5.76
CA GLU A 291 -1.05 -13.03 6.71
C GLU A 291 -1.76 -11.71 7.01
N LYS A 292 -1.00 -10.62 7.21
CA LYS A 292 -1.55 -9.28 7.37
C LYS A 292 -2.33 -8.86 6.13
N GLU A 293 -1.81 -9.14 4.93
CA GLU A 293 -2.50 -8.86 3.67
C GLU A 293 -3.86 -9.59 3.58
N ILE A 294 -3.92 -10.88 3.89
CA ILE A 294 -5.18 -11.66 3.89
C ILE A 294 -6.18 -11.09 4.91
N LEU A 295 -5.72 -10.73 6.11
CA LEU A 295 -6.60 -10.18 7.16
C LEU A 295 -7.10 -8.78 6.81
N LEU A 296 -6.32 -7.97 6.09
CA LEU A 296 -6.76 -6.67 5.55
C LEU A 296 -7.79 -6.85 4.44
N TRP A 297 -7.59 -7.79 3.52
CA TRP A 297 -8.63 -8.12 2.53
C TRP A 297 -9.88 -8.71 3.17
N GLY A 298 -9.76 -9.39 4.32
CA GLY A 298 -10.88 -9.76 5.18
C GLY A 298 -11.69 -8.55 5.65
N LEU A 299 -11.01 -7.49 6.09
CA LEU A 299 -11.63 -6.22 6.48
C LEU A 299 -12.34 -5.56 5.29
N VAL A 300 -11.67 -5.47 4.13
CA VAL A 300 -12.26 -4.91 2.89
C VAL A 300 -13.49 -5.69 2.46
N LYS A 301 -13.42 -7.03 2.44
CA LYS A 301 -14.57 -7.87 2.09
C LYS A 301 -15.77 -7.60 2.99
N LYS A 302 -15.52 -7.26 4.26
CA LYS A 302 -16.58 -7.05 5.25
C LYS A 302 -17.22 -5.66 5.16
N PHE A 303 -16.42 -4.62 4.97
CA PHE A 303 -16.88 -3.23 5.10
C PHE A 303 -16.88 -2.43 3.79
N GLY A 304 -16.33 -2.99 2.71
CA GLY A 304 -16.18 -2.32 1.42
C GLY A 304 -15.03 -1.32 1.39
N HIS A 305 -14.83 -0.70 0.22
CA HIS A 305 -13.78 0.27 -0.04
C HIS A 305 -13.88 1.51 0.85
N ASP A 306 -15.05 2.14 0.89
CA ASP A 306 -15.23 3.48 1.47
C ASP A 306 -15.06 3.52 2.99
N ASN A 307 -15.28 2.39 3.66
CA ASN A 307 -15.06 2.26 5.10
C ASN A 307 -13.67 1.72 5.44
N THR A 308 -12.83 1.42 4.43
CA THR A 308 -11.51 0.85 4.67
C THR A 308 -10.37 1.61 4.00
N PHE A 309 -10.34 1.68 2.67
CA PHE A 309 -9.26 2.31 1.91
C PHE A 309 -9.70 3.59 1.19
N PHE A 310 -10.55 4.34 1.88
CA PHE A 310 -10.91 5.71 1.55
C PHE A 310 -10.76 6.60 2.79
N ALA A 311 -9.75 7.48 2.79
CA ALA A 311 -9.54 8.41 3.89
C ALA A 311 -10.62 9.49 3.93
N LYS A 312 -11.37 9.55 5.03
CA LYS A 312 -12.35 10.60 5.34
C LYS A 312 -11.74 11.73 6.17
N ASP A 313 -10.68 11.41 6.90
CA ASP A 313 -9.93 12.30 7.77
C ASP A 313 -8.61 12.73 7.12
N LYS A 314 -7.96 13.74 7.71
CA LYS A 314 -6.61 14.16 7.30
C LYS A 314 -5.61 13.05 7.64
N VAL A 315 -5.13 12.38 6.61
CA VAL A 315 -4.20 11.23 6.70
C VAL A 315 -2.97 11.53 7.57
N ARG A 316 -2.41 12.75 7.48
CA ARG A 316 -1.22 13.14 8.24
C ARG A 316 -1.42 13.12 9.76
N ASP A 317 -2.66 13.18 10.23
CA ASP A 317 -3.03 13.24 11.65
C ASP A 317 -3.26 11.84 12.26
N TYR A 318 -3.11 10.78 11.46
CA TYR A 318 -3.24 9.40 11.93
C TYR A 318 -2.14 9.01 12.93
N LYS A 319 -2.52 8.19 13.91
CA LYS A 319 -1.62 7.65 14.94
C LYS A 319 -1.31 6.18 14.66
N PHE A 320 -0.03 5.81 14.68
CA PHE A 320 0.47 4.47 14.40
C PHE A 320 1.26 3.86 15.56
#